data_AF-A0ABD5VBF3-F1
#
_entry.id   AF-A0ABD5VBF3-F1
#
_cell.length_a   1.000
_cell.length_b   1.000
_cell.length_c   1.000
_cell.angle_alpha   90.00
_cell.angle_beta   90.00
_cell.angle_gamma   90.00
#
_symmetry.space_group_name_H-M   'P 1'
#
loop_
_entity.id
_entity.type
_entity.pdbx_description
1 polymer ?
#
loop_
_entity_poly.entity_id
_entity_poly.type
_entity_poly.pdbx_seq_one_letter_code
_entity_poly.pdbx_strand_id
1 'polypeptide(L)' 'MMRYVCTDCDWHVDSDGSIADDLGALAVEHHVRFGHPVELRNGDRPRDERTADNPVET' A
#
# COMPACT_ATOMS: atom_id res chain seq x y z
N MET A 1 -5.91 -7.80 -7.81
CA MET A 1 -6.15 -8.02 -6.36
C MET A 1 -5.18 -7.13 -5.60
N MET A 2 -5.66 -6.32 -4.65
CA MET A 2 -4.81 -5.43 -3.84
C MET A 2 -4.49 -6.14 -2.52
N ARG A 3 -3.22 -6.17 -2.13
CA ARG A 3 -2.75 -6.80 -0.89
C ARG A 3 -1.75 -5.91 -0.20
N TYR A 4 -1.95 -5.59 1.07
CA TYR A 4 -0.93 -4.93 1.87
C TYR A 4 -0.10 -5.98 2.59
N VAL A 5 1.21 -5.80 2.59
CA VAL A 5 2.17 -6.72 3.24
C VAL A 5 3.15 -5.88 4.03
N CYS A 6 3.37 -6.27 5.28
CA CYS A 6 4.46 -5.71 6.07
C CYS A 6 5.78 -6.36 5.66
N THR A 7 6.83 -5.55 5.49
CA THR A 7 8.16 -6.08 5.11
C THR A 7 9.06 -6.39 6.30
N ASP A 8 8.63 -6.03 7.51
CA ASP A 8 9.35 -6.26 8.75
C ASP A 8 8.78 -7.47 9.54
N CYS A 9 7.49 -7.77 9.40
CA CYS A 9 6.82 -8.91 10.03
C CYS A 9 5.87 -9.63 9.07
N ASP A 10 5.38 -10.81 9.47
CA ASP A 10 4.50 -11.67 8.65
C ASP A 10 3.05 -11.14 8.49
N TRP A 11 2.81 -9.86 8.79
CA TRP A 11 1.49 -9.26 8.67
C TRP A 11 1.11 -9.00 7.21
N HIS A 12 -0.09 -9.42 6.80
CA HIS A 12 -0.62 -9.17 5.47
C HIS A 12 -2.16 -9.15 5.46
N VAL A 13 -2.74 -8.35 4.57
CA VAL A 13 -4.19 -8.27 4.34
C VAL A 13 -4.51 -8.19 2.86
N ASP A 14 -5.50 -8.95 2.39
CA ASP A 14 -5.86 -9.09 0.98
C ASP A 14 -7.28 -8.55 0.71
N SER A 15 -7.48 -7.89 -0.43
CA SER A 15 -8.82 -7.55 -0.94
C SER A 15 -9.53 -8.77 -1.54
N ASP A 16 -9.90 -9.73 -0.70
CA ASP A 16 -10.80 -10.82 -1.10
C ASP A 16 -12.25 -10.31 -1.08
N GLY A 17 -12.59 -9.51 -2.09
CA GLY A 17 -13.97 -9.30 -2.53
C GLY A 17 -14.90 -8.35 -1.76
N SER A 18 -14.61 -7.91 -0.52
CA SER A 18 -15.65 -7.16 0.23
C SER A 18 -15.44 -5.68 0.55
N ILE A 19 -14.28 -5.15 0.98
CA ILE A 19 -14.18 -3.69 1.22
C ILE A 19 -12.75 -3.21 1.02
N ALA A 20 -12.49 -2.46 -0.05
CA ALA A 20 -11.17 -1.87 -0.33
C ALA A 20 -10.86 -0.68 0.60
N ASP A 21 -11.90 -0.05 1.15
CA ASP A 21 -11.79 1.15 2.00
C ASP A 21 -11.08 0.86 3.34
N ASP A 22 -11.32 -0.31 3.94
CA ASP A 22 -10.73 -0.70 5.23
C ASP A 22 -9.25 -1.11 5.14
N LEU A 23 -8.77 -1.54 3.97
CA LEU A 23 -7.41 -2.09 3.85
C LEU A 23 -6.32 -1.02 4.00
N GLY A 24 -6.56 0.17 3.45
CA GLY A 24 -5.68 1.31 3.64
C GLY A 24 -5.61 1.72 5.12
N ALA A 25 -6.75 1.72 5.81
CA ALA A 25 -6.81 2.03 7.24
C ALA A 25 -6.06 1.00 8.07
N LEU A 26 -6.20 -0.30 7.77
CA LEU A 26 -5.46 -1.37 8.44
C LEU A 26 -3.94 -1.25 8.23
N ALA A 27 -3.50 -0.91 7.01
CA ALA A 27 -2.09 -0.68 6.72
C ALA A 27 -1.53 0.51 7.50
N VAL A 28 -2.27 1.63 7.57
CA VAL A 28 -1.89 2.82 8.34
C VAL A 28 -1.87 2.51 9.84
N GLU A 29 -2.88 1.83 10.37
CA GLU A 29 -2.95 1.45 11.78
C GLU A 29 -1.74 0.59 12.16
N HIS A 30 -1.39 -0.41 11.35
CA HIS A 30 -0.22 -1.25 11.59
C HIS A 30 1.08 -0.45 11.58
N HIS A 31 1.26 0.43 10.59
CA HIS A 31 2.41 1.32 10.51
C HIS A 31 2.53 2.23 11.75
N VAL A 32 1.43 2.84 12.19
CA VAL A 32 1.43 3.75 13.35
C VAL A 32 1.65 2.99 14.66
N ARG A 33 1.05 1.81 14.80
CA ARG A 33 1.10 1.02 16.03
C ARG A 33 2.44 0.33 16.25
N PHE A 34 3.03 -0.21 15.18
CA PHE A 34 4.27 -1.00 15.25
C PHE A 34 5.49 -0.26 14.70
N GLY A 35 5.30 0.82 13.95
CA GLY A 35 6.38 1.51 13.24
C GLY A 35 6.88 0.74 12.02
N HIS A 36 6.16 -0.29 11.57
CA HIS A 36 6.65 -1.15 10.50
C HIS A 36 6.31 -0.61 9.11
N PRO A 37 7.22 -0.75 8.13
CA PRO A 37 6.91 -0.47 6.74
C PRO A 37 5.85 -1.45 6.18
N VAL A 38 4.85 -0.90 5.49
CA VAL A 38 3.79 -1.65 4.81
C VAL A 38 3.80 -1.28 3.32
N GLU A 39 3.87 -2.29 2.46
CA GLU A 39 3.87 -2.14 1.01
C GLU A 39 2.58 -2.65 0.39
N LEU A 40 2.10 -1.97 -0.65
CA LEU A 40 0.94 -2.38 -1.44
C LEU A 40 1.39 -3.27 -2.61
N ARG A 41 1.15 -4.58 -2.50
CA ARG A 41 1.26 -5.53 -3.61
C ARG A 41 -0.07 -5.62 -4.36
N ASN A 42 -0.15 -4.90 -5.47
CA ASN A 42 -1.21 -5.09 -6.44
C ASN A 42 -0.80 -6.17 -7.44
N GLY A 43 -1.52 -7.29 -7.44
CA GLY A 43 -1.39 -8.29 -8.49
C GLY A 43 -1.82 -7.70 -9.83
N ASP A 44 -0.84 -7.48 -10.70
CA ASP A 44 -0.93 -7.17 -12.13
C ASP A 44 -1.70 -5.89 -12.54
N ARG A 45 -1.04 -4.74 -12.40
CA ARG A 45 -1.17 -3.62 -13.35
C ARG A 45 0.15 -2.84 -13.30
N PRO A 46 0.77 -2.46 -14.44
CA PRO A 46 2.06 -1.79 -14.43
C PRO A 46 2.01 -0.59 -13.51
N ARG A 47 2.97 -0.57 -12.59
CA ARG A 47 3.36 0.54 -11.73
C ARG A 47 3.16 1.84 -12.50
N ASP A 48 2.06 2.54 -12.25
CA ASP A 48 1.91 3.93 -12.71
C ASP A 48 2.83 4.73 -11.79
N GLU A 49 4.12 4.74 -12.14
CA GLU A 49 5.09 5.73 -11.70
C GLU A 49 4.66 7.08 -12.26
N ARG A 50 3.60 7.65 -11.70
CA ARG A 50 3.34 9.09 -11.75
C ARG A 50 3.53 9.67 -10.36
N THR A 51 4.72 9.48 -9.81
CA THR A 51 5.37 10.61 -9.15
C THR A 51 5.70 11.57 -10.28
N ALA A 52 4.75 12.47 -10.58
CA ALA A 52 4.99 13.59 -11.48
C ALA A 52 6.11 14.43 -10.86
N ASP A 53 7.33 14.15 -11.29
CA ASP A 53 8.44 15.07 -11.30
C ASP A 53 7.90 16.39 -11.88
N ASN A 54 7.88 17.43 -11.05
CA ASN A 54 7.56 18.78 -11.49
C ASN A 54 8.82 19.34 -12.16
N PRO A 55 8.87 19.54 -13.50
CA PRO A 55 9.76 20.54 -14.02
C PRO A 55 9.11 21.89 -13.75
N VAL A 56 9.56 22.57 -12.69
CA VAL A 56 9.42 24.03 -12.62
C VAL A 56 10.36 24.61 -13.69
N GLU A 57 9.85 24.82 -14.90
CA GLU A 57 10.57 25.64 -15.87
C GLU A 57 10.41 27.12 -15.50
N THR A 58 11.57 27.78 -15.44
CA THR A 58 11.79 29.21 -15.17
C THR A 58 11.63 30.02 -16.44
#